data_AF-A0A1F7X1D2-F1
#
_entry.id   AF-A0A1F7X1D2-F1
#
_cell.length_a   1.000
_cell.length_b   1.000
_cell.length_c   1.000
_cell.angle_alpha   90.00
_cell.angle_beta   90.00
_cell.angle_gamma   90.00
#
_symmetry.space_group_name_H-M   'P 1'
#
loop_
_entity.id
_entity.type
_entity.pdbx_description
1 polymer ?
#
loop_
_entity_poly.entity_id
_entity_poly.type
_entity_poly.pdbx_seq_one_letter_code
_entity_poly.pdbx_strand_id
1 'polypeptide(L)'
;MAENNDFTTPQEIYLRLAAVYKQKLTGFNDRDIIRWCAEVVTEFIRDPVRLYLYKGDPEKTDDLDKLDIIDLKTLLPINIHRLLDVFDEYYARIKYYKDGVYLHFDSDCTLTKCYINYYGIPCDPKTGYPYIRKGYEQACYNFCVMKMYEEDYANQKVSAEFYHNWESRFGVSLSAISSGFRDISRNDLEEINKIMCNMVVHPGWIPLYNLD
;
A
#
# COMPACT_ATOMS: atom_id res chain seq x y z
N MET A 1 -1.53 14.00 17.59
CA MET A 1 -1.93 13.01 16.57
C MET A 1 -3.43 12.94 16.64
N ALA A 2 -4.12 13.68 15.76
CA ALA A 2 -5.57 13.55 15.64
C ALA A 2 -5.88 12.10 15.25
N GLU A 3 -6.78 11.43 15.97
CA GLU A 3 -7.33 10.15 15.57
C GLU A 3 -7.86 10.31 14.15
N ASN A 4 -7.12 9.77 13.18
CA ASN A 4 -7.46 9.95 11.78
C ASN A 4 -8.67 9.06 11.52
N ASN A 5 -9.85 9.69 11.47
CA ASN A 5 -11.14 8.98 11.54
C ASN A 5 -11.42 8.09 10.32
N ASP A 6 -10.51 8.08 9.35
CA ASP A 6 -10.59 7.35 8.08
C ASP A 6 -9.80 6.03 8.07
N PHE A 7 -8.98 5.78 9.09
CA PHE A 7 -8.11 4.60 9.16
C PHE A 7 -8.33 3.79 10.45
N THR A 8 -8.03 2.51 10.35
CA THR A 8 -7.90 1.53 11.44
C THR A 8 -6.52 0.87 11.32
N THR A 9 -6.12 0.16 12.36
CA THR A 9 -4.84 -0.53 12.42
C THR A 9 -5.03 -2.05 12.33
N PRO A 10 -4.10 -2.80 11.75
CA PRO A 10 -4.15 -4.26 11.75
C PRO A 10 -4.26 -4.86 13.16
N GLN A 11 -3.79 -4.15 14.19
CA GLN A 11 -3.88 -4.54 15.60
C GLN A 11 -5.33 -4.67 16.07
N GLU A 12 -6.25 -3.82 15.59
CA GLU A 12 -7.68 -3.95 15.93
C GLU A 12 -8.28 -5.25 15.38
N ILE A 13 -7.86 -5.64 14.17
CA ILE A 13 -8.25 -6.91 13.55
C ILE A 13 -7.66 -8.08 14.34
N TYR A 14 -6.38 -7.99 14.73
CA TYR A 14 -5.73 -8.99 15.57
C TYR A 14 -6.49 -9.17 16.90
N LEU A 15 -6.85 -8.08 17.59
CA LEU A 15 -7.62 -8.15 18.84
C LEU A 15 -8.99 -8.79 18.64
N ARG A 16 -9.67 -8.49 17.53
CA ARG A 16 -10.96 -9.12 17.17
C ARG A 16 -10.80 -10.62 16.92
N LEU A 17 -9.76 -11.04 16.19
CA LEU A 17 -9.43 -12.45 15.98
C LEU A 17 -9.08 -13.15 17.29
N ALA A 18 -8.30 -12.50 18.16
CA ALA A 18 -7.93 -13.01 19.48
C ALA A 18 -9.14 -13.20 20.40
N ALA A 19 -10.20 -12.42 20.25
CA ALA A 19 -11.42 -12.61 21.03
C ALA A 19 -12.18 -13.88 20.63
N VAL A 20 -12.20 -14.22 19.34
CA VAL A 20 -13.06 -15.30 18.78
C VAL A 20 -12.29 -16.60 18.56
N TYR A 21 -11.07 -16.55 18.03
CA TYR A 21 -10.28 -17.70 17.57
C TYR A 21 -9.04 -17.97 18.43
N LYS A 22 -9.15 -17.80 19.76
CA LYS A 22 -8.03 -17.91 20.72
C LYS A 22 -7.11 -19.11 20.48
N GLN A 23 -7.69 -20.30 20.30
CA GLN A 23 -6.92 -21.53 20.10
C GLN A 23 -6.14 -21.50 18.78
N LYS A 24 -6.79 -21.08 17.69
CA LYS A 24 -6.17 -21.09 16.37
C LYS A 24 -5.10 -20.01 16.23
N LEU A 25 -5.30 -18.87 16.88
CA LEU A 25 -4.36 -17.75 16.86
C LEU A 25 -3.03 -18.07 17.57
N THR A 26 -2.96 -19.10 18.42
CA THR A 26 -1.69 -19.49 19.08
C THR A 26 -0.58 -19.86 18.10
N GLY A 27 -0.93 -20.26 16.86
CA GLY A 27 0.02 -20.56 15.79
C GLY A 27 0.47 -19.35 14.97
N PHE A 28 -0.06 -18.15 15.24
CA PHE A 28 0.18 -16.96 14.43
C PHE A 28 0.53 -15.77 15.30
N ASN A 29 1.40 -14.89 14.81
CA ASN A 29 1.76 -13.66 15.49
C ASN A 29 1.02 -12.44 14.90
N ASP A 30 1.19 -11.29 15.54
CA ASP A 30 0.66 -10.01 15.07
C ASP A 30 1.19 -9.62 13.69
N ARG A 31 2.45 -9.94 13.39
CA ARG A 31 3.10 -9.67 12.09
C ARG A 31 2.45 -10.46 10.95
N ASP A 32 2.00 -11.69 11.18
CA ASP A 32 1.29 -12.50 10.20
C ASP A 32 -0.03 -11.83 9.81
N ILE A 33 -0.77 -11.32 10.81
CA ILE A 33 -2.01 -10.57 10.57
C ILE A 33 -1.74 -9.27 9.83
N ILE A 34 -0.69 -8.52 10.20
CA ILE A 34 -0.28 -7.30 9.49
C ILE A 34 0.01 -7.61 8.02
N ARG A 35 0.80 -8.67 7.76
CA ARG A 35 1.13 -9.09 6.40
C ARG A 35 -0.11 -9.45 5.58
N TRP A 36 -1.02 -10.26 6.14
CA TRP A 36 -2.24 -10.65 5.44
C TRP A 36 -3.18 -9.47 5.20
N CYS A 37 -3.27 -8.52 6.12
CA CYS A 37 -4.02 -7.30 5.90
C CYS A 37 -3.41 -6.45 4.78
N ALA A 38 -2.08 -6.35 4.74
CA ALA A 38 -1.38 -5.67 3.64
C ALA A 38 -1.69 -6.32 2.29
N GLU A 39 -1.64 -7.66 2.22
CA GLU A 39 -1.97 -8.46 1.04
C GLU A 39 -3.40 -8.18 0.53
N VAL A 40 -4.39 -8.08 1.42
CA VAL A 40 -5.76 -7.71 1.05
C VAL A 40 -5.81 -6.35 0.37
N VAL A 41 -5.13 -5.35 0.93
CA VAL A 41 -5.13 -3.99 0.38
C VAL A 41 -4.42 -3.95 -0.96
N THR A 42 -3.25 -4.59 -1.08
CA THR A 42 -2.39 -4.50 -2.28
C THR A 42 -2.83 -5.41 -3.41
N GLU A 43 -3.27 -6.63 -3.12
CA GLU A 43 -3.48 -7.66 -4.13
C GLU A 43 -4.94 -7.88 -4.49
N PHE A 44 -5.86 -7.68 -3.53
CA PHE A 44 -7.28 -7.96 -3.75
C PHE A 44 -8.10 -6.70 -3.98
N ILE A 45 -7.96 -5.71 -3.10
CA ILE A 45 -8.72 -4.46 -3.20
C ILE A 45 -8.19 -3.62 -4.35
N ARG A 46 -6.86 -3.50 -4.49
CA ARG A 46 -6.17 -2.76 -5.57
C ARG A 46 -6.85 -1.42 -5.87
N ASP A 47 -7.11 -0.61 -4.83
CA ASP A 47 -7.86 0.63 -4.99
C ASP A 47 -6.91 1.80 -5.32
N PRO A 48 -6.75 2.17 -6.60
CA PRO A 48 -5.86 3.27 -6.98
C PRO A 48 -6.37 4.62 -6.46
N VAL A 49 -7.69 4.82 -6.32
CA VAL A 49 -8.29 6.10 -5.86
C VAL A 49 -7.83 6.43 -4.43
N ARG A 50 -7.50 5.39 -3.66
CA ARG A 50 -7.32 5.51 -2.20
C ARG A 50 -5.89 5.29 -1.76
N LEU A 51 -4.93 5.31 -2.69
CA LEU A 51 -3.52 5.42 -2.38
C LEU A 51 -3.21 6.82 -1.82
N TYR A 52 -2.31 6.88 -0.85
CA TYR A 52 -1.88 8.16 -0.28
C TYR A 52 -0.78 8.76 -1.15
N LEU A 53 -0.93 10.04 -1.52
CA LEU A 53 0.11 10.79 -2.20
C LEU A 53 1.14 11.28 -1.18
N TYR A 54 2.31 10.67 -1.21
CA TYR A 54 3.49 11.12 -0.50
C TYR A 54 4.20 12.17 -1.35
N LYS A 55 4.31 13.37 -0.81
CA LYS A 55 4.98 14.49 -1.44
C LYS A 55 6.28 14.77 -0.72
N GLY A 56 7.38 14.44 -1.37
CA GLY A 56 8.69 14.89 -0.94
C GLY A 56 8.70 16.41 -0.82
N ASP A 57 9.26 16.88 0.27
CA ASP A 57 9.33 18.30 0.58
C ASP A 57 10.72 18.58 1.15
N PRO A 58 11.62 19.20 0.37
CA PRO A 58 12.97 19.54 0.80
C PRO A 58 13.02 20.42 2.05
N GLU A 59 11.97 21.20 2.31
CA GLU A 59 11.89 22.11 3.45
C GLU A 59 11.38 21.43 4.73
N LYS A 60 10.73 20.27 4.61
CA LYS A 60 10.27 19.48 5.76
C LYS A 60 11.37 18.56 6.27
N THR A 61 11.41 18.43 7.59
CA THR A 61 12.32 17.54 8.30
C THR A 61 11.84 16.08 8.34
N ASP A 62 10.70 15.76 7.74
CA ASP A 62 10.17 14.39 7.75
C ASP A 62 10.99 13.50 6.80
N ASP A 63 11.64 12.48 7.36
CA ASP A 63 12.62 11.63 6.68
C ASP A 63 12.01 10.62 5.68
N LEU A 64 10.68 10.50 5.61
CA LEU A 64 10.04 9.41 4.85
C LEU A 64 10.20 9.53 3.33
N ASP A 65 10.32 10.77 2.83
CA ASP A 65 10.33 11.05 1.39
C ASP A 65 11.73 11.53 0.92
N LYS A 66 12.70 11.51 1.84
CA LYS A 66 14.08 11.93 1.66
C LYS A 66 14.99 10.71 1.67
N LEU A 67 15.64 10.44 0.55
CA LEU A 67 16.43 9.24 0.37
C LEU A 67 17.91 9.58 0.20
N ASP A 68 18.78 8.84 0.89
CA ASP A 68 20.22 8.99 0.75
C ASP A 68 20.72 8.26 -0.50
N ILE A 69 21.57 8.92 -1.28
CA ILE A 69 22.24 8.35 -2.45
C ILE A 69 23.59 7.82 -2.01
N ILE A 70 23.75 6.49 -2.07
CA ILE A 70 24.97 5.78 -1.68
C ILE A 70 25.38 4.89 -2.86
N ASP A 71 26.61 5.04 -3.35
CA ASP A 71 27.13 4.30 -4.51
C ASP A 71 26.22 4.43 -5.76
N LEU A 72 25.78 5.66 -6.06
CA LEU A 72 24.90 6.00 -7.19
C LEU A 72 23.56 5.25 -7.19
N LYS A 73 23.10 4.80 -6.01
CA LYS A 73 21.79 4.19 -5.85
C LYS A 73 21.10 4.65 -4.57
N THR A 74 19.79 4.53 -4.53
CA THR A 74 19.02 4.71 -3.29
C THR A 74 17.94 3.65 -3.14
N LEU A 75 17.57 3.35 -1.90
CA LEU A 75 16.56 2.36 -1.55
C LEU A 75 15.19 3.03 -1.48
N LEU A 76 14.20 2.46 -2.19
CA LEU A 76 12.83 2.95 -2.17
C LEU A 76 12.11 2.56 -0.86
N PRO A 77 11.15 3.39 -0.40
CA PRO A 77 10.26 3.02 0.69
C PRO A 77 9.48 1.75 0.37
N ILE A 78 9.27 0.91 1.39
CA ILE A 78 8.56 -0.38 1.25
C ILE A 78 7.08 -0.21 0.85
N ASN A 79 6.47 0.92 1.19
CA ASN A 79 5.07 1.21 0.93
C ASN A 79 4.82 1.84 -0.46
N ILE A 80 5.85 1.95 -1.31
CA ILE A 80 5.70 2.55 -2.64
C ILE A 80 4.85 1.66 -3.55
N HIS A 81 3.73 2.20 -4.04
CA HIS A 81 2.95 1.57 -5.10
C HIS A 81 3.40 2.09 -6.46
N ARG A 82 3.53 3.41 -6.59
CA ARG A 82 3.93 4.06 -7.83
C ARG A 82 4.78 5.31 -7.58
N LEU A 83 5.98 5.32 -8.15
CA LEU A 83 6.85 6.50 -8.19
C LEU A 83 6.32 7.49 -9.24
N LEU A 84 6.27 8.78 -8.88
CA LEU A 84 5.83 9.86 -9.75
C LEU A 84 7.00 10.70 -10.23
N ASP A 85 7.85 11.12 -9.30
CA ASP A 85 8.97 12.02 -9.59
C ASP A 85 10.13 11.77 -8.62
N VAL A 86 11.34 12.09 -9.07
CA VAL A 86 12.57 12.08 -8.28
C VAL A 86 13.30 13.38 -8.54
N PHE A 87 13.54 14.16 -7.50
CA PHE A 87 14.05 15.52 -7.61
C PHE A 87 15.05 15.84 -6.50
N ASP A 88 15.82 16.91 -6.69
CA ASP A 88 16.82 17.38 -5.74
C ASP A 88 16.25 18.41 -4.75
N GLU A 89 17.12 18.97 -3.90
CA GLU A 89 16.73 19.98 -2.90
C GLU A 89 16.21 21.30 -3.51
N TYR A 90 16.45 21.54 -4.80
CA TYR A 90 16.00 22.71 -5.55
C TYR A 90 14.79 22.40 -6.44
N TYR A 91 14.13 21.26 -6.22
CA TYR A 91 13.02 20.76 -7.04
C TYR A 91 13.39 20.48 -8.50
N ALA A 92 14.69 20.35 -8.81
CA ALA A 92 15.12 19.96 -10.15
C ALA A 92 15.04 18.43 -10.30
N ARG A 93 14.46 17.98 -11.43
CA ARG A 93 14.31 16.55 -11.71
C ARG A 93 15.65 15.87 -11.93
N ILE A 94 15.81 14.71 -11.30
CA ILE A 94 17.00 13.89 -11.41
C ILE A 94 16.73 12.78 -12.43
N LYS A 95 17.71 12.46 -13.28
CA LYS A 95 17.64 11.27 -14.15
C LYS A 95 17.90 10.02 -13.33
N TYR A 96 17.05 9.02 -13.50
CA TYR A 96 17.18 7.75 -12.79
C TYR A 96 16.69 6.57 -13.63
N TYR A 97 17.11 5.38 -13.25
CA TYR A 97 16.55 4.11 -13.68
C TYR A 97 16.08 3.31 -12.46
N LYS A 98 14.87 2.73 -12.53
CA LYS A 98 14.32 1.92 -11.43
C LYS A 98 14.65 0.44 -11.65
N ASP A 99 15.30 -0.17 -10.67
CA ASP A 99 15.58 -1.61 -10.62
C ASP A 99 15.04 -2.22 -9.31
N GLY A 100 13.86 -2.84 -9.39
CA GLY A 100 13.19 -3.43 -8.23
C GLY A 100 12.94 -2.41 -7.11
N VAL A 101 13.66 -2.59 -6.00
CA VAL A 101 13.58 -1.74 -4.79
C VAL A 101 14.58 -0.57 -4.81
N TYR A 102 15.42 -0.47 -5.84
CA TYR A 102 16.45 0.57 -5.94
C TYR A 102 16.14 1.55 -7.07
N LEU A 103 16.56 2.79 -6.87
CA LEU A 103 16.79 3.75 -7.95
C LEU A 103 18.28 3.86 -8.20
N HIS A 104 18.67 3.85 -9.47
CA HIS A 104 20.04 4.04 -9.93
C HIS A 104 20.16 5.39 -10.60
N PHE A 105 21.28 6.06 -10.34
CA PHE A 105 21.62 7.36 -10.90
C PHE A 105 22.80 7.25 -11.87
N ASP A 106 22.87 8.19 -12.81
CA ASP A 106 23.96 8.27 -13.77
C ASP A 106 25.31 8.51 -13.06
N SER A 107 26.41 8.12 -13.71
CA SER A 107 27.76 8.21 -13.13
C SER A 107 28.24 9.63 -12.85
N ASP A 108 27.59 10.63 -13.44
CA ASP A 108 27.84 12.06 -13.23
C ASP A 108 26.99 12.66 -12.10
N CYS A 109 26.15 11.87 -11.43
CA CYS A 109 25.36 12.32 -10.28
C CYS A 109 26.27 12.65 -9.09
N THR A 110 26.30 13.93 -8.71
CA THR A 110 27.05 14.43 -7.54
C THR A 110 26.17 14.62 -6.31
N LEU A 111 24.89 14.28 -6.39
CA LEU A 111 23.93 14.46 -5.31
C LEU A 111 24.13 13.38 -4.25
N THR A 112 24.02 13.78 -2.98
CA THR A 112 24.06 12.85 -1.84
C THR A 112 22.66 12.46 -1.37
N LYS A 113 21.63 13.20 -1.81
CA LYS A 113 20.24 13.05 -1.40
C LYS A 113 19.31 13.32 -2.57
N CYS A 114 18.18 12.65 -2.56
CA CYS A 114 17.05 12.94 -3.44
C CYS A 114 15.74 12.88 -2.68
N TYR A 115 14.71 13.46 -3.29
CA TYR A 115 13.35 13.48 -2.81
C TYR A 115 12.45 12.80 -3.82
N ILE A 116 11.41 12.13 -3.34
CA ILE A 116 10.50 11.41 -4.21
C ILE A 116 9.05 11.82 -3.97
N ASN A 117 8.30 11.91 -5.06
CA ASN A 117 6.84 11.96 -5.02
C ASN A 117 6.33 10.58 -5.42
N TYR A 118 5.45 9.99 -4.62
CA TYR A 118 4.91 8.66 -4.92
C TYR A 118 3.52 8.45 -4.36
N TYR A 119 2.76 7.58 -5.01
CA TYR A 119 1.58 6.98 -4.42
C TYR A 119 2.01 5.74 -3.64
N GLY A 120 1.59 5.66 -2.39
CA GLY A 120 1.91 4.55 -1.50
C GLY A 120 0.73 4.13 -0.65
N ILE A 121 0.89 2.98 -0.01
CA ILE A 121 -0.04 2.56 1.05
C ILE A 121 0.18 3.50 2.23
N PRO A 122 -0.89 4.05 2.82
CA PRO A 122 -0.76 4.84 4.04
C PRO A 122 -0.14 3.95 5.12
N CYS A 123 0.97 4.41 5.71
CA CYS A 123 1.67 3.71 6.78
C CYS A 123 1.83 4.59 8.01
N ASP A 124 1.90 3.97 9.18
CA ASP A 124 2.27 4.63 10.42
C ASP A 124 3.73 5.08 10.34
N PRO A 125 4.02 6.39 10.47
CA PRO A 125 5.39 6.91 10.36
C PRO A 125 6.33 6.39 11.45
N LYS A 126 5.80 5.91 12.58
CA LYS A 126 6.62 5.39 13.70
C LYS A 126 6.92 3.90 13.57
N THR A 127 5.93 3.12 13.16
CA THR A 127 6.04 1.65 13.15
C THR A 127 6.28 1.08 11.75
N GLY A 128 6.03 1.87 10.69
CA GLY A 128 6.08 1.42 9.30
C GLY A 128 4.91 0.52 8.91
N TYR A 129 3.96 0.26 9.82
CA TYR A 129 2.84 -0.64 9.56
C TYR A 129 1.80 0.01 8.66
N PRO A 130 1.20 -0.74 7.74
CA PRO A 130 0.16 -0.22 6.88
C PRO A 130 -1.08 0.13 7.70
N TYR A 131 -1.63 1.31 7.44
CA TYR A 131 -2.97 1.66 7.85
C TYR A 131 -3.97 0.96 6.95
N ILE A 132 -5.01 0.43 7.57
CA ILE A 132 -6.14 -0.15 6.87
C ILE A 132 -7.20 0.96 6.81
N ARG A 133 -7.75 1.23 5.64
CA ARG A 133 -8.82 2.23 5.55
C ARG A 133 -10.10 1.68 6.20
N LYS A 134 -10.87 2.56 6.85
CA LYS A 134 -12.18 2.17 7.36
C LYS A 134 -13.10 1.67 6.24
N GLY A 135 -13.87 0.64 6.52
CA GLY A 135 -14.65 -0.14 5.56
C GLY A 135 -13.93 -1.37 5.00
N TYR A 136 -12.60 -1.50 5.17
CA TYR A 136 -11.85 -2.67 4.69
C TYR A 136 -11.65 -3.74 5.77
N GLU A 137 -12.04 -3.46 7.01
CA GLU A 137 -11.77 -4.29 8.17
C GLU A 137 -12.40 -5.66 8.04
N GLN A 138 -13.62 -5.72 7.50
CA GLN A 138 -14.32 -6.99 7.34
C GLN A 138 -13.69 -7.88 6.26
N ALA A 139 -13.17 -7.29 5.18
CA ALA A 139 -12.43 -8.03 4.16
C ALA A 139 -11.12 -8.57 4.72
N CYS A 140 -10.34 -7.72 5.40
CA CYS A 140 -9.10 -8.10 6.06
C CYS A 140 -9.32 -9.19 7.11
N TYR A 141 -10.37 -9.06 7.94
CA TYR A 141 -10.76 -10.06 8.93
C TYR A 141 -11.11 -11.40 8.27
N ASN A 142 -11.99 -11.41 7.27
CA ASN A 142 -12.41 -12.64 6.61
C ASN A 142 -11.23 -13.35 5.92
N PHE A 143 -10.33 -12.58 5.31
CA PHE A 143 -9.12 -13.11 4.71
C PHE A 143 -8.18 -13.73 5.74
N CYS A 144 -7.95 -13.05 6.87
CA CYS A 144 -7.14 -13.60 7.96
C CYS A 144 -7.73 -14.92 8.49
N VAL A 145 -9.06 -15.01 8.64
CA VAL A 145 -9.71 -16.27 9.04
C VAL A 145 -9.47 -17.36 8.00
N MET A 146 -9.64 -17.06 6.71
CA MET A 146 -9.38 -18.00 5.63
C MET A 146 -7.92 -18.50 5.67
N LYS A 147 -6.94 -17.60 5.80
CA LYS A 147 -5.52 -17.93 5.89
C LYS A 147 -5.17 -18.78 7.12
N MET A 148 -5.77 -18.50 8.27
CA MET A 148 -5.55 -19.34 9.46
C MET A 148 -5.98 -20.80 9.24
N TYR A 149 -7.03 -21.05 8.46
CA TYR A 149 -7.57 -22.39 8.22
C TYR A 149 -7.08 -23.04 6.90
N GLU A 150 -6.27 -22.36 6.11
CA GLU A 150 -5.76 -22.84 4.81
C GLU A 150 -4.99 -24.17 4.95
N GLU A 151 -4.09 -24.26 5.93
CA GLU A 151 -3.32 -25.48 6.21
C GLU A 151 -4.21 -26.62 6.74
N ASP A 152 -5.20 -26.32 7.58
CA ASP A 152 -6.11 -27.33 8.11
C ASP A 152 -7.01 -27.89 7.00
N TYR A 153 -7.43 -27.04 6.06
CA TYR A 153 -8.18 -27.44 4.88
C TYR A 153 -7.33 -28.32 3.96
N ALA A 154 -6.08 -27.94 3.69
CA ALA A 154 -5.15 -28.75 2.89
C ALA A 154 -4.91 -30.15 3.50
N ASN A 155 -4.88 -30.22 4.83
CA ASN A 155 -4.77 -31.46 5.58
C ASN A 155 -6.11 -32.19 5.82
N GLN A 156 -7.21 -31.73 5.22
CA GLN A 156 -8.55 -32.30 5.34
C GLN A 156 -9.09 -32.35 6.79
N LYS A 157 -8.57 -31.51 7.69
CA LYS A 157 -9.05 -31.37 9.07
C LYS A 157 -10.31 -30.51 9.17
N VAL A 158 -10.59 -29.74 8.13
CA VAL A 158 -11.75 -28.84 8.01
C VAL A 158 -12.52 -29.19 6.74
N SER A 159 -13.85 -29.13 6.79
CA SER A 159 -14.69 -29.43 5.63
C SER A 159 -14.53 -28.38 4.53
N ALA A 160 -14.64 -28.81 3.28
CA ALA A 160 -14.62 -27.89 2.13
C ALA A 160 -15.74 -26.85 2.22
N GLU A 161 -16.93 -27.23 2.69
CA GLU A 161 -18.05 -26.32 2.89
C GLU A 161 -17.73 -25.17 3.85
N PHE A 162 -17.02 -25.46 4.95
CA PHE A 162 -16.60 -24.44 5.89
C PHE A 162 -15.62 -23.46 5.24
N TYR A 163 -14.62 -23.98 4.53
CA TYR A 163 -13.61 -23.14 3.88
C TYR A 163 -14.22 -22.26 2.78
N HIS A 164 -15.05 -22.84 1.91
CA HIS A 164 -15.75 -22.10 0.85
C HIS A 164 -16.75 -21.06 1.39
N ASN A 165 -17.34 -21.27 2.57
CA ASN A 165 -18.16 -20.24 3.22
C ASN A 165 -17.32 -19.00 3.56
N TRP A 166 -16.10 -19.18 4.08
CA TRP A 166 -15.20 -18.06 4.37
C TRP A 166 -14.69 -17.37 3.11
N GLU A 167 -14.34 -18.14 2.08
CA GLU A 167 -14.00 -17.62 0.76
C GLU A 167 -15.15 -16.77 0.18
N SER A 168 -16.39 -17.26 0.26
CA SER A 168 -17.58 -16.52 -0.17
C SER A 168 -17.78 -15.23 0.63
N ARG A 169 -17.62 -15.27 1.96
CA ARG A 169 -17.72 -14.07 2.82
C ARG A 169 -16.65 -13.04 2.48
N PHE A 170 -15.44 -13.49 2.18
CA PHE A 170 -14.37 -12.61 1.70
C PHE A 170 -14.76 -11.97 0.37
N GLY A 171 -15.23 -12.75 -0.60
CA GLY A 171 -15.70 -12.25 -1.90
C GLY A 171 -16.86 -11.24 -1.79
N VAL A 172 -17.80 -11.45 -0.86
CA VAL A 172 -18.87 -10.49 -0.57
C VAL A 172 -18.30 -9.19 0.00
N SER A 173 -17.30 -9.28 0.88
CA SER A 173 -16.67 -8.09 1.48
C SER A 173 -15.90 -7.28 0.44
N LEU A 174 -15.18 -7.95 -0.47
CA LEU A 174 -14.52 -7.30 -1.61
C LEU A 174 -15.55 -6.64 -2.52
N SER A 175 -16.62 -7.33 -2.85
CA SER A 175 -17.69 -6.78 -3.69
C SER A 175 -18.36 -5.55 -3.06
N ALA A 176 -18.55 -5.55 -1.73
CA ALA A 176 -19.09 -4.41 -1.00
C ALA A 176 -18.15 -3.20 -1.09
N ILE A 177 -16.85 -3.42 -0.89
CA ILE A 177 -15.81 -2.40 -1.06
C ILE A 177 -15.82 -1.84 -2.49
N SER A 178 -15.89 -2.73 -3.48
CA SER A 178 -15.92 -2.33 -4.89
C SER A 178 -17.23 -1.65 -5.28
N SER A 179 -18.35 -1.96 -4.65
CA SER A 179 -19.64 -1.31 -4.94
C SER A 179 -19.69 0.14 -4.45
N GLY A 180 -18.87 0.50 -3.46
CA GLY A 180 -18.63 1.89 -3.06
C GLY A 180 -17.96 2.75 -4.13
N PHE A 181 -17.49 2.16 -5.24
CA PHE A 181 -16.98 2.89 -6.41
C PHE A 181 -18.08 3.47 -7.31
N ARG A 182 -19.37 3.22 -7.02
CA ARG A 182 -20.46 3.81 -7.82
C ARG A 182 -20.60 5.32 -7.65
N ASP A 183 -20.02 5.88 -6.58
CA ASP A 183 -20.01 7.32 -6.30
C ASP A 183 -18.64 7.97 -6.59
N ILE A 184 -17.82 7.39 -7.48
CA ILE A 184 -16.58 8.02 -7.94
C ILE A 184 -16.95 9.29 -8.72
N SER A 185 -16.52 10.45 -8.22
CA SER A 185 -16.71 11.71 -8.92
C SER A 185 -15.83 11.78 -10.17
N ARG A 186 -16.16 12.70 -11.10
CA ARG A 186 -15.32 12.92 -12.30
C ARG A 186 -13.87 13.28 -11.94
N ASN A 187 -13.66 13.98 -10.82
CA ASN A 187 -12.32 14.33 -10.34
C ASN A 187 -11.57 13.09 -9.85
N ASP A 188 -12.26 12.18 -9.14
CA ASP A 188 -11.68 10.90 -8.72
C ASP A 188 -11.35 10.02 -9.93
N LEU A 189 -12.17 10.02 -10.98
CA LEU A 189 -11.84 9.34 -12.24
C LEU A 189 -10.60 9.92 -12.93
N GLU A 190 -10.40 11.24 -12.88
CA GLU A 190 -9.19 11.87 -13.41
C GLU A 190 -7.95 11.53 -12.58
N GLU A 191 -8.07 11.44 -11.26
CA GLU A 191 -7.00 10.97 -10.38
C GLU A 191 -6.70 9.48 -10.60
N ILE A 192 -7.72 8.63 -10.71
CA ILE A 192 -7.56 7.23 -11.11
C ILE A 192 -6.85 7.14 -12.46
N ASN A 193 -7.25 7.92 -13.46
CA ASN A 193 -6.59 7.92 -14.77
C ASN A 193 -5.14 8.39 -14.66
N LYS A 194 -4.82 9.36 -13.80
CA LYS A 194 -3.41 9.72 -13.52
C LYS A 194 -2.65 8.54 -12.93
N ILE A 195 -3.28 7.72 -12.08
CA ILE A 195 -2.69 6.56 -11.41
C ILE A 195 -2.65 5.29 -12.31
N MET A 196 -3.60 5.13 -13.24
CA MET A 196 -3.79 3.94 -14.07
C MET A 196 -3.35 4.13 -15.54
N CYS A 197 -3.56 5.29 -16.16
CA CYS A 197 -3.40 5.50 -17.61
C CYS A 197 -2.03 6.01 -18.07
N ASN A 198 -1.05 6.23 -17.17
CA ASN A 198 0.36 6.31 -17.57
C ASN A 198 1.01 4.92 -17.74
N MET A 199 0.22 3.85 -17.82
CA MET A 199 0.67 2.51 -18.23
C MET A 199 1.10 2.41 -19.71
N VAL A 200 0.99 3.49 -20.49
CA VAL A 200 1.75 3.60 -21.73
C VAL A 200 3.11 4.16 -21.38
N VAL A 201 4.15 3.31 -21.42
CA VAL A 201 5.54 3.79 -21.52
C VAL A 201 5.59 4.67 -22.76
N HIS A 202 5.58 6.00 -22.58
CA HIS A 202 5.97 6.90 -23.64
C HIS A 202 7.49 7.03 -23.59
N PRO A 203 8.24 6.44 -24.54
CA PRO A 203 9.63 6.80 -24.72
C PRO A 203 9.64 8.21 -25.29
N GLY A 204 9.73 9.22 -24.42
CA GLY A 204 9.78 10.62 -24.83
C GLY A 204 8.96 11.55 -23.95
N TRP A 205 9.64 12.23 -23.04
CA TRP A 205 9.58 13.67 -22.83
C TRP A 205 8.24 14.36 -23.18
N ILE A 206 7.22 14.21 -22.32
CA ILE A 206 6.15 15.20 -22.20
C ILE A 206 5.90 15.44 -20.71
N PRO A 207 6.05 16.68 -20.21
CA PRO A 207 5.78 17.01 -18.81
C PRO A 207 4.27 16.94 -18.53
N LEU A 208 3.86 16.11 -17.56
CA LEU A 208 2.45 15.93 -17.21
C LEU A 208 1.96 16.75 -16.01
N TYR A 209 2.78 17.60 -15.41
CA TYR A 209 2.37 18.34 -14.22
C TYR A 209 2.98 19.75 -14.18
N ASN A 210 2.24 20.72 -14.72
CA ASN A 210 2.17 22.06 -14.14
C ASN A 210 0.90 22.04 -13.28
N LEU A 211 1.06 21.86 -11.97
CA LEU A 211 -0.01 22.08 -11.00
C LEU A 211 0.40 23.29 -10.18
N ASP A 212 -0.09 24.45 -10.61
CA ASP A 212 -0.52 25.49 -9.67
C ASP A 212 -1.76 24.99 -8.91
#